data_AF-B6RSR6-F1
#
_entry.id   AF-B6RSR6-F1
#
_cell.length_a   1.000
_cell.length_b   1.000
_cell.length_c   1.000
_cell.angle_alpha   90.00
_cell.angle_beta   90.00
_cell.angle_gamma   90.00
#
_symmetry.space_group_name_H-M   'P 1'
#
loop_
_entity.id
_entity.type
_entity.pdbx_description
1 polymer ?
#
loop_
_entity_poly.entity_id
_entity_poly.type
_entity_poly.pdbx_seq_one_letter_code
_entity_poly.pdbx_strand_id
1 'polypeptide(L)'
;GGREAGGLSHLLPGYRLVKNAEHRQEVEDFWGLERGKISPVPGLTAWDMITGLESGNVQLLWIAATNPAVSMPDLERTKKALLNSPFTIYQDAYYPTETASYAHLLLPAAQWGEKTGI
;
A
#
# COMPACT_ATOMS: atom_id res chain seq x y z
N GLY A 1 12.50 -7.51 -6.33
CA GLY A 1 11.04 -7.68 -6.30
C GLY A 1 10.43 -6.80 -5.23
N GLY A 2 9.12 -6.84 -5.04
CA GLY A 2 8.42 -5.91 -4.14
C GLY A 2 8.87 -6.00 -2.68
N ARG A 3 9.32 -7.18 -2.21
CA ARG A 3 9.81 -7.37 -0.84
C ARG A 3 11.19 -6.73 -0.63
N GLU A 4 12.09 -6.91 -1.59
CA GLU A 4 13.43 -6.31 -1.57
C GLU A 4 13.36 -4.78 -1.54
N ALA A 5 12.37 -4.20 -2.23
CA ALA A 5 12.14 -2.76 -2.26
C ALA A 5 11.49 -2.21 -0.98
N GLY A 6 11.09 -3.06 -0.02
CA GLY A 6 10.43 -2.63 1.23
C GLY A 6 8.89 -2.60 1.15
N GLY A 7 8.27 -3.28 0.18
CA GLY A 7 6.82 -3.29 -0.02
C GLY A 7 5.99 -4.07 1.01
N LEU A 8 6.55 -4.44 2.17
CA LEU A 8 5.82 -5.04 3.28
C LEU A 8 5.76 -4.06 4.44
N SER A 9 4.65 -4.03 5.18
CA SER A 9 4.39 -3.03 6.23
C SER A 9 5.39 -2.99 7.39
N HIS A 10 6.24 -4.02 7.52
CA HIS A 10 7.27 -4.15 8.54
C HIS A 10 8.71 -4.07 7.99
N LEU A 11 8.87 -3.86 6.67
CA LEU A 11 10.16 -3.80 6.00
C LEU A 11 10.49 -2.39 5.51
N LEU A 12 11.78 -2.13 5.49
CA LEU A 12 12.47 -1.08 4.76
C LEU A 12 13.26 -1.74 3.61
N PRO A 13 13.75 -0.95 2.62
CA PRO A 13 14.52 -1.50 1.50
C PRO A 13 15.69 -2.38 1.95
N GLY A 14 15.93 -3.48 1.24
CA GLY A 14 17.01 -4.42 1.50
C GLY A 14 16.77 -5.36 2.68
N TYR A 15 15.52 -5.80 2.91
CA TYR A 15 15.14 -6.70 4.01
C TYR A 15 15.40 -6.14 5.42
N ARG A 16 15.51 -4.82 5.51
CA ARG A 16 15.68 -4.11 6.77
C ARG A 16 14.37 -4.11 7.55
N LEU A 17 14.38 -4.53 8.81
CA LEU A 17 13.21 -4.47 9.68
C LEU A 17 13.01 -3.09 10.29
N VAL A 18 11.78 -2.54 10.22
CA VAL A 18 11.43 -1.26 10.90
C VAL A 18 11.63 -1.32 12.41
N LYS A 19 11.65 -2.51 13.03
CA LYS A 19 11.89 -2.65 14.47
C LYS A 19 13.36 -2.44 14.86
N ASN A 20 14.31 -2.69 13.96
CA ASN A 20 15.73 -2.50 14.24
C ASN A 20 16.10 -1.01 14.10
N ALA A 21 16.62 -0.41 15.18
CA ALA A 21 16.99 1.00 15.20
C ALA A 21 18.13 1.32 14.22
N GLU A 22 19.12 0.44 14.08
CA GLU A 22 20.25 0.63 13.15
C GLU A 22 19.76 0.65 11.70
N HIS A 23 18.88 -0.29 11.34
CA HIS A 23 18.27 -0.33 10.01
C HIS A 23 17.49 0.95 9.68
N ARG A 24 16.75 1.52 10.64
CA ARG A 24 16.03 2.78 10.44
C ARG A 24 17.02 3.93 10.25
N GLN A 25 18.05 4.02 11.10
CA GLN A 25 19.07 5.07 11.02
C GLN A 25 19.81 5.06 9.68
N GLU A 26 20.19 3.89 9.15
CA GLU A 26 20.83 3.79 7.83
C GLU A 26 19.95 4.39 6.72
N VAL A 27 18.64 4.12 6.76
CA VAL A 27 17.69 4.60 5.75
C VAL A 27 17.37 6.09 5.95
N GLU A 28 17.23 6.53 7.20
CA GLU A 28 17.05 7.94 7.55
C GLU A 28 18.24 8.78 7.09
N ASP A 29 19.46 8.36 7.41
CA ASP A 29 20.69 9.04 7.02
C ASP A 29 20.81 9.06 5.48
N PHE A 30 20.51 7.96 4.78
CA PHE A 30 20.54 7.90 3.31
C PHE A 30 19.48 8.81 2.65
N TRP A 31 18.27 8.90 3.21
CA TRP A 31 17.19 9.75 2.70
C TRP A 31 17.26 11.21 3.19
N GLY A 32 18.22 11.55 4.05
CA GLY A 32 18.33 12.89 4.64
C GLY A 32 17.19 13.24 5.61
N LEU A 33 16.63 12.23 6.28
CA LEU A 33 15.61 12.41 7.32
C LEU A 33 16.26 12.64 8.68
N GLU A 34 15.58 13.39 9.55
CA GLU A 34 15.96 13.46 10.96
C GLU A 34 15.89 12.06 11.59
N ARG A 35 16.92 11.70 12.38
CA ARG A 35 16.98 10.39 13.05
C ARG A 35 15.76 10.16 13.94
N GLY A 36 15.17 8.98 13.84
CA GLY A 36 13.95 8.61 14.54
C GLY A 36 12.65 9.02 13.82
N LYS A 37 12.71 9.59 12.61
CA LYS A 37 11.50 9.90 11.82
C LYS A 37 10.79 8.67 11.31
N ILE A 38 11.50 7.60 10.97
CA ILE A 38 10.88 6.35 10.59
C ILE A 38 10.34 5.69 11.86
N SER A 39 9.04 5.40 11.87
CA SER A 39 8.38 4.75 12.98
C SER A 39 8.98 3.36 13.26
N PRO A 40 9.23 3.00 14.53
CA PRO A 40 9.62 1.63 14.90
C PRO A 40 8.45 0.63 14.84
N VAL A 41 7.23 1.12 14.66
CA VAL A 41 6.00 0.31 14.70
C VAL A 41 5.68 -0.16 13.27
N PRO A 42 5.55 -1.49 13.05
CA PRO A 42 5.04 -2.02 11.79
C PRO A 42 3.71 -1.39 11.39
N GLY A 43 3.57 -1.06 10.10
CA GLY A 43 2.31 -0.62 9.55
C GLY A 43 1.27 -1.74 9.47
N LEU A 44 0.05 -1.36 9.12
CA LEU A 44 -1.07 -2.28 8.90
C LEU A 44 -0.74 -3.30 7.80
N THR A 45 -1.18 -4.54 7.96
CA THR A 45 -1.20 -5.50 6.86
C THR A 45 -2.28 -5.12 5.85
N ALA A 46 -2.28 -5.72 4.65
CA ALA A 46 -3.33 -5.46 3.66
C ALA A 46 -4.75 -5.75 4.20
N TRP A 47 -4.91 -6.79 5.01
CA TRP A 47 -6.20 -7.12 5.64
C TRP A 47 -6.56 -6.14 6.76
N ASP A 48 -5.58 -5.72 7.56
CA ASP A 48 -5.81 -4.70 8.59
C ASP A 48 -6.17 -3.34 7.97
N MET A 49 -5.66 -3.04 6.76
CA MET A 49 -6.09 -1.84 6.02
C MET A 49 -7.58 -1.93 5.63
N ILE A 50 -8.03 -3.08 5.09
CA ILE A 50 -9.44 -3.30 4.73
C ILE A 50 -10.35 -3.17 5.96
N THR A 51 -10.04 -3.86 7.04
CA THR A 51 -10.82 -3.75 8.29
C THR A 51 -10.65 -2.38 8.98
N GLY A 52 -9.55 -1.70 8.71
CA GLY A 52 -9.29 -0.32 9.12
C GLY A 52 -10.23 0.69 8.48
N LEU A 53 -10.71 0.45 7.26
CA LEU A 53 -11.75 1.28 6.62
C LEU A 53 -13.09 1.15 7.35
N GLU A 54 -13.42 -0.03 7.86
CA GLU A 54 -14.68 -0.26 8.59
C GLU A 54 -14.70 0.45 9.94
N SER A 55 -13.55 0.46 10.64
CA SER A 55 -13.38 1.09 11.95
C SER A 55 -13.08 2.59 11.88
N GLY A 56 -12.82 3.12 10.69
CA GLY A 56 -12.38 4.50 10.50
C GLY A 56 -10.91 4.76 10.87
N ASN A 57 -10.12 3.72 11.16
CA ASN A 57 -8.68 3.84 11.42
C ASN A 57 -7.86 4.10 10.15
N VAL A 58 -8.42 3.80 8.97
CA VAL A 58 -7.86 4.15 7.67
C VAL A 58 -8.78 5.16 7.01
N GLN A 59 -8.24 6.36 6.76
CA GLN A 59 -8.98 7.48 6.16
C GLN A 59 -8.64 7.69 4.68
N LEU A 60 -7.50 7.14 4.22
CA LEU A 60 -7.09 7.15 2.83
C LEU A 60 -6.51 5.78 2.47
N LEU A 61 -7.00 5.20 1.37
CA LEU A 61 -6.48 3.97 0.81
C LEU A 61 -5.97 4.21 -0.60
N TRP A 62 -4.70 3.87 -0.86
CA TRP A 62 -4.12 3.87 -2.20
C TRP A 62 -3.81 2.44 -2.62
N ILE A 63 -4.54 1.98 -3.63
CA ILE A 63 -4.36 0.67 -4.24
C ILE A 63 -3.58 0.86 -5.54
N ALA A 64 -2.41 0.24 -5.64
CA ALA A 64 -1.56 0.31 -6.83
C ALA A 64 -1.33 -1.10 -7.41
N ALA A 65 -1.65 -1.28 -8.69
CA ALA A 65 -1.39 -2.49 -9.47
C ALA A 65 -1.95 -3.80 -8.85
N THR A 66 -3.12 -3.74 -8.22
CA THR A 66 -3.83 -4.92 -7.69
C THR A 66 -5.34 -4.67 -7.64
N ASN A 67 -6.14 -5.74 -7.71
CA ASN A 67 -7.61 -5.69 -7.78
C ASN A 67 -8.23 -6.38 -6.55
N PRO A 68 -8.23 -5.74 -5.36
CA PRO A 68 -8.71 -6.35 -4.11
C PRO A 68 -10.20 -6.70 -4.12
N ALA A 69 -11.00 -6.09 -5.01
CA ALA A 69 -12.41 -6.47 -5.19
C ALA A 69 -12.58 -7.87 -5.81
N VAL A 70 -11.50 -8.49 -6.27
CA VAL A 70 -11.43 -9.86 -6.82
C VAL A 70 -10.44 -10.75 -6.07
N SER A 71 -9.35 -10.20 -5.52
CA SER A 71 -8.24 -10.99 -4.98
C SER A 71 -8.21 -11.14 -3.45
N MET A 72 -9.02 -10.39 -2.70
CA MET A 72 -9.06 -10.50 -1.23
C MET A 72 -9.81 -11.76 -0.77
N PRO A 73 -9.44 -12.36 0.37
CA PRO A 73 -10.00 -13.63 0.82
C PRO A 73 -11.51 -13.57 1.14
N ASP A 74 -11.98 -12.44 1.68
CA ASP A 74 -13.41 -12.17 1.90
C ASP A 74 -13.84 -10.97 1.05
N LEU A 75 -14.35 -11.28 -0.13
CA LEU A 75 -14.71 -10.29 -1.14
C LEU A 75 -15.89 -9.42 -0.70
N GLU A 76 -16.89 -10.01 -0.04
CA GLU A 76 -18.10 -9.27 0.34
C GLU A 76 -17.78 -8.25 1.43
N ARG A 77 -16.95 -8.62 2.41
CA ARG A 77 -16.45 -7.67 3.41
C ARG A 77 -15.55 -6.62 2.77
N THR A 78 -14.64 -7.02 1.89
CA THR A 78 -13.74 -6.10 1.18
C THR A 78 -14.51 -5.04 0.41
N LYS A 79 -15.52 -5.42 -0.38
CA LYS A 79 -16.35 -4.48 -1.14
C LYS A 79 -17.10 -3.51 -0.22
N LYS A 80 -17.67 -4.00 0.90
CA LYS A 80 -18.32 -3.15 1.90
C LYS A 80 -17.36 -2.15 2.54
N ALA A 81 -16.16 -2.60 2.91
CA ALA A 81 -15.11 -1.74 3.44
C ALA A 81 -14.68 -0.67 2.43
N LEU A 82 -14.50 -1.03 1.16
CA LEU A 82 -14.15 -0.08 0.10
C LEU A 82 -15.24 0.97 -0.12
N LEU A 83 -16.53 0.61 -0.02
CA LEU A 83 -17.64 1.57 -0.07
C LEU A 83 -17.65 2.54 1.12
N ASN A 84 -17.14 2.12 2.28
CA ASN A 84 -17.03 2.95 3.48
C ASN A 84 -15.73 3.78 3.50
N SER A 85 -14.81 3.56 2.57
CA SER A 85 -13.55 4.28 2.50
C SER A 85 -13.80 5.78 2.32
N PRO A 86 -13.25 6.66 3.18
CA PRO A 86 -13.44 8.09 3.00
C PRO A 86 -12.78 8.63 1.73
N PHE A 87 -11.66 8.02 1.31
CA PHE A 87 -11.01 8.34 0.05
C PHE A 87 -10.17 7.18 -0.45
N THR A 88 -10.44 6.75 -1.69
CA THR A 88 -9.73 5.64 -2.34
C THR A 88 -9.11 6.10 -3.65
N ILE A 89 -7.79 5.98 -3.75
CA ILE A 89 -7.04 6.12 -4.99
C ILE A 89 -6.83 4.73 -5.57
N TYR A 90 -7.17 4.54 -6.84
CA TYR A 90 -6.86 3.33 -7.58
C TYR A 90 -5.97 3.64 -8.77
N GLN A 91 -4.76 3.08 -8.75
CA GLN A 91 -3.74 3.25 -9.76
C GLN A 91 -3.49 1.93 -10.47
N ASP A 92 -3.88 1.84 -11.74
CA ASP A 92 -3.75 0.63 -12.54
C ASP A 92 -3.50 0.97 -14.01
N ALA A 93 -2.94 0.01 -14.74
CA ALA A 93 -2.73 0.10 -16.19
C ALA A 93 -3.97 -0.32 -16.97
N TYR A 94 -4.90 -1.05 -16.33
CA TYR A 94 -6.13 -1.52 -16.94
C TYR A 94 -7.35 -0.76 -16.44
N TYR A 95 -8.27 -0.49 -17.34
CA TYR A 95 -9.59 0.04 -17.03
C TYR A 95 -10.62 -0.46 -18.06
N PRO A 96 -11.83 -0.86 -17.63
CA PRO A 96 -12.29 -0.95 -16.24
C PRO A 96 -11.80 -2.25 -15.54
N THR A 97 -11.64 -2.18 -14.21
CA THR A 97 -11.51 -3.35 -13.33
C THR A 97 -12.56 -3.29 -12.22
N GLU A 98 -12.79 -4.37 -11.49
CA GLU A 98 -13.79 -4.42 -10.42
C GLU A 98 -13.49 -3.43 -9.30
N THR A 99 -12.22 -3.27 -8.90
CA THR A 99 -11.82 -2.26 -7.90
C THR A 99 -12.05 -0.83 -8.38
N ALA A 100 -11.99 -0.54 -9.68
CA ALA A 100 -12.21 0.80 -10.21
C ALA A 100 -13.57 1.38 -9.82
N SER A 101 -14.60 0.53 -9.68
CA SER A 101 -15.96 0.93 -9.27
C SER A 101 -16.06 1.45 -7.83
N TYR A 102 -15.02 1.27 -7.02
CA TYR A 102 -14.96 1.72 -5.62
C TYR A 102 -13.97 2.88 -5.40
N ALA A 103 -13.34 3.37 -6.47
CA ALA A 103 -12.34 4.42 -6.39
C ALA A 103 -12.98 5.81 -6.43
N HIS A 104 -12.43 6.73 -5.64
CA HIS A 104 -12.74 8.15 -5.71
C HIS A 104 -11.87 8.87 -6.75
N LEU A 105 -10.64 8.37 -6.96
CA LEU A 105 -9.69 8.87 -7.95
C LEU A 105 -9.06 7.69 -8.70
N LEU A 106 -9.08 7.76 -10.03
CA LEU A 106 -8.38 6.83 -10.92
C LEU A 106 -7.11 7.48 -11.45
N LEU A 107 -5.98 6.79 -11.31
CA LEU A 107 -4.68 7.22 -11.84
C LEU A 107 -4.17 6.20 -12.87
N PRO A 108 -4.03 6.57 -14.16
CA PRO A 108 -3.50 5.66 -15.16
C PRO A 108 -2.02 5.36 -14.88
N ALA A 109 -1.63 4.08 -14.97
CA ALA A 109 -0.24 3.65 -14.88
C ALA A 109 0.26 3.07 -16.21
N ALA A 110 1.54 3.26 -16.50
CA ALA A 110 2.19 2.63 -17.64
C ALA A 110 2.22 1.10 -17.47
N GLN A 111 1.85 0.37 -18.53
CA GLN A 111 1.99 -1.07 -18.54
C GLN A 111 3.46 -1.48 -18.75
N TRP A 112 3.78 -2.75 -18.53
CA TRP A 112 5.10 -3.35 -18.57
C TRP A 112 5.85 -3.04 -19.87
N GLY A 113 5.18 -3.11 -21.02
CA GLY A 113 5.80 -2.78 -22.32
C GLY A 113 6.09 -1.30 -22.53
N GLU A 114 5.57 -0.42 -21.67
CA GLU A 114 5.66 1.04 -21.80
C GLU A 114 6.69 1.63 -20.81
N LYS A 115 7.32 0.79 -19.99
CA LYS A 115 8.27 1.20 -18.95
C LYS A 115 9.51 0.32 -18.91
N THR A 116 10.56 0.84 -18.28
CA THR A 116 11.84 0.15 -18.08
C THR A 116 12.15 0.05 -16.58
N GLY A 117 12.86 -1.00 -16.16
CA GLY A 117 13.26 -1.17 -14.77
C GLY A 117 13.56 -2.63 -14.42
N ILE A 118 13.74 -2.90 -13.13
CA ILE A 118 13.91 -4.23 -12.52
C ILE A 118 12.94 -4.44 -11.36
#